data_AF-A0A2H6B8F9-F1
#
_entry.id   AF-A0A2H6B8F9-F1
#
_cell.length_a   1.000
_cell.length_b   1.000
_cell.length_c   1.000
_cell.angle_alpha   90.00
_cell.angle_beta   90.00
_cell.angle_gamma   90.00
#
_symmetry.space_group_name_H-M   'P 1'
#
loop_
_entity.id
_entity.type
_entity.pdbx_description
1 polymer ?
#
loop_
_entity_poly.entity_id
_entity_poly.type
_entity_poly.pdbx_seq_one_letter_code
_entity_poly.pdbx_strand_id
1 'polypeptide(L)' 'MRFRLHAMGTELEGETDDILAVVAEIHRVPFELGYPRVYTVLKLDERRDRPDQTLDDKVASVERLLR' A
#
# COMPACT_ATOMS: atom_id res chain seq x y z
N MET A 1 2.58 -9.39 -6.17
CA MET A 1 1.94 -8.36 -5.33
C MET A 1 1.09 -9.03 -4.26
N ARG A 2 1.22 -8.63 -2.99
CA ARG A 2 0.33 -9.01 -1.89
C ARG A 2 -0.52 -7.81 -1.50
N PHE A 3 -1.72 -8.06 -0.99
CA PHE A 3 -2.59 -7.01 -0.46
C PHE A 3 -3.24 -7.45 0.84
N ARG A 4 -3.55 -6.49 1.71
CA ARG A 4 -4.25 -6.72 2.97
C ARG A 4 -5.19 -5.56 3.26
N LEU A 5 -6.48 -5.87 3.43
CA LEU A 5 -7.47 -4.89 3.87
C LEU A 5 -7.40 -4.76 5.40
N HIS A 6 -7.43 -3.53 5.90
CA HIS A 6 -7.59 -3.23 7.32
C HIS A 6 -8.60 -2.09 7.51
N ALA A 7 -8.89 -1.73 8.76
CA ALA A 7 -9.97 -0.79 9.10
C ALA A 7 -9.86 0.62 8.45
N MET A 8 -8.67 1.02 7.99
CA MET A 8 -8.38 2.38 7.54
C MET A 8 -7.76 2.45 6.13
N GLY A 9 -7.75 1.34 5.40
CA GLY A 9 -7.10 1.31 4.09
C GLY A 9 -6.76 -0.10 3.63
N THR A 10 -6.01 -0.14 2.54
CA THR A 10 -5.45 -1.37 1.97
C THR A 10 -3.95 -1.21 1.89
N GLU A 11 -3.23 -2.17 2.47
CA GLU A 11 -1.78 -2.28 2.32
C GLU A 11 -1.48 -3.07 1.04
N LEU A 12 -0.48 -2.61 0.29
CA LEU A 12 0.02 -3.26 -0.92
C LEU A 12 1.52 -3.52 -0.75
N GLU A 13 1.97 -4.71 -1.13
CA GLU A 13 3.38 -5.09 -1.10
C GLU A 13 3.81 -5.70 -2.44
N GLY A 14 4.87 -5.16 -3.02
CA GLY A 14 5.38 -5.53 -4.34
C GLY A 14 6.31 -4.46 -4.90
N GLU A 15 6.66 -4.60 -6.18
CA GLU A 15 7.48 -3.62 -6.90
C GLU A 15 6.78 -2.27 -6.98
N THR A 16 7.55 -1.19 -6.86
CA THR A 16 7.03 0.18 -6.85
C THR A 16 6.23 0.49 -8.12
N ASP A 17 6.72 0.07 -9.28
CA ASP A 17 6.07 0.34 -10.58
C ASP A 17 4.70 -0.35 -10.68
N ASP A 18 4.60 -1.60 -10.23
CA ASP A 18 3.34 -2.35 -10.19
C ASP A 18 2.31 -1.69 -9.27
N ILE A 19 2.75 -1.24 -8.07
CA ILE A 19 1.88 -0.56 -7.11
C ILE A 19 1.34 0.74 -7.69
N LEU A 20 2.20 1.55 -8.31
CA LEU A 20 1.78 2.84 -8.89
C LEU A 20 0.81 2.64 -10.06
N ALA A 21 1.03 1.61 -10.89
CA ALA A 21 0.10 1.26 -11.97
C ALA A 21 -1.29 0.90 -11.43
N VAL A 22 -1.35 0.00 -10.45
CA VAL A 22 -2.62 -0.43 -9.82
C VAL A 22 -3.33 0.72 -9.10
N VAL A 23 -2.61 1.56 -8.37
CA VAL A 23 -3.21 2.72 -7.68
C VAL A 23 -3.83 3.69 -8.68
N ALA A 24 -3.18 3.90 -9.84
CA ALA A 24 -3.72 4.75 -10.89
C ALA A 24 -5.00 4.16 -11.52
N GLU A 25 -5.07 2.84 -11.70
CA GLU A 25 -6.30 2.15 -12.15
C GLU A 25 -7.42 2.29 -11.11
N ILE A 26 -7.14 1.99 -9.84
CA ILE A 26 -8.12 2.09 -8.75
C ILE A 26 -8.67 3.52 -8.61
N HIS A 27 -7.81 4.53 -8.73
CA HIS A 27 -8.22 5.94 -8.65
C HIS A 27 -9.17 6.34 -9.79
N ARG A 28 -9.12 5.66 -10.94
CA ARG A 28 -10.00 5.93 -12.10
C ARG A 28 -11.41 5.37 -11.94
N VAL A 29 -11.55 4.24 -11.24
CA VAL A 29 -12.84 3.53 -11.10
C VAL A 29 -14.01 4.44 -10.69
N PRO A 30 -13.88 5.34 -9.69
CA PRO A 30 -15.03 6.18 -9.34
C PRO A 30 -15.39 7.20 -10.44
N PHE A 31 -14.43 7.67 -11.25
CA PHE A 31 -14.75 8.53 -12.39
C PHE A 31 -15.54 7.79 -13.47
N GLU A 32 -15.22 6.52 -13.72
CA GLU A 32 -15.99 5.64 -14.62
C GLU A 32 -17.42 5.41 -14.12
N LEU A 33 -17.61 5.47 -12.80
CA LEU A 33 -18.92 5.44 -12.15
C LEU A 33 -19.64 6.79 -12.11
N GLY A 34 -19.05 7.85 -12.70
CA GLY A 34 -19.65 9.18 -12.82
C GLY A 34 -19.41 10.12 -11.62
N TYR A 35 -18.56 9.75 -10.66
CA TYR A 35 -18.21 10.65 -9.56
C TYR A 35 -17.25 11.75 -10.04
N PRO A 36 -17.51 13.03 -9.73
CA PRO A 36 -16.75 14.15 -10.30
C PRO A 36 -15.41 14.39 -9.61
N ARG A 37 -15.15 13.75 -8.45
CA ARG A 37 -13.93 13.95 -7.67
C ARG A 37 -13.60 12.72 -6.83
N VAL A 38 -12.34 12.34 -6.84
CA VAL A 38 -11.76 11.28 -6.00
C VAL A 38 -10.58 11.87 -5.23
N TYR A 39 -10.42 11.46 -3.98
CA TYR A 39 -9.26 11.80 -3.17
C TYR A 39 -8.63 10.50 -2.66
N THR A 40 -7.37 10.28 -3.01
CA THR A 40 -6.59 9.10 -2.63
C THR A 40 -5.38 9.54 -1.85
N VAL A 41 -5.13 8.89 -0.71
CA VAL A 41 -3.91 9.07 0.07
C VAL A 41 -3.05 7.82 -0.13
N LEU A 42 -1.86 8.00 -0.69
CA LEU A 42 -0.87 6.94 -0.85
C LEU A 42 0.32 7.24 0.05
N LYS A 43 0.70 6.26 0.88
CA LYS A 43 1.98 6.23 1.58
C LYS A 43 2.83 5.15 0.94
N LEU A 44 3.97 5.53 0.40
CA LEU A 44 4.89 4.64 -0.31
C LEU A 44 6.21 4.58 0.46
N ASP A 45 6.62 3.37 0.85
CA ASP A 45 7.83 3.11 1.64
C ASP A 45 8.64 1.99 0.97
N GLU A 46 9.74 2.36 0.32
CA GLU A 46 10.68 1.47 -0.38
C GLU A 46 12.04 1.53 0.32
N ARG A 47 12.64 0.37 0.56
CA ARG A 47 13.99 0.25 1.12
C ARG A 47 14.85 -0.67 0.27
N ARG A 48 16.04 -0.17 -0.09
CA ARG A 48 17.02 -0.93 -0.89
C ARG A 48 18.07 -1.64 -0.04
N ASP A 49 18.20 -1.23 1.22
CA ASP A 49 19.12 -1.84 2.17
C ASP A 49 18.57 -3.13 2.80
N ARG A 50 17.26 -3.38 2.66
CA ARG A 50 16.56 -4.59 3.12
C ARG A 50 15.47 -5.00 2.11
N PRO A 51 15.86 -5.51 0.93
CA PRO A 51 14.90 -5.76 -0.17
C PRO A 51 13.86 -6.85 0.16
N ASP A 52 14.20 -7.79 1.03
CA ASP A 52 13.29 -8.89 1.41
C ASP A 52 12.35 -8.54 2.59
N GLN A 53 12.43 -7.31 3.12
CA GLN A 53 11.62 -6.92 4.28
C GLN A 53 10.15 -6.79 3.89
N THR A 54 9.29 -7.54 4.58
CA THR A 54 7.84 -7.52 4.37
C THR A 54 7.11 -6.55 5.31
N LEU A 55 5.82 -6.31 5.07
CA LEU A 55 4.96 -5.57 6.00
C LEU A 55 4.85 -6.26 7.36
N ASP A 56 4.77 -7.60 7.39
CA ASP A 56 4.70 -8.37 8.64
C ASP A 56 6.00 -8.22 9.46
N ASP A 57 7.16 -8.12 8.81
CA ASP A 57 8.43 -7.86 9.49
C ASP A 57 8.46 -6.49 10.19
N LYS A 58 7.79 -5.48 9.61
CA LYS A 58 7.68 -4.14 10.21
C LYS A 58 6.86 -4.18 11.50
N VAL A 59 5.71 -4.86 11.47
CA VAL A 59 4.85 -5.05 12.66
C VAL A 59 5.61 -5.81 13.74
N ALA A 60 6.21 -6.95 13.41
CA ALA A 60 6.97 -7.78 14.34
C ALA A 60 8.16 -7.01 14.96
N SER A 61 8.79 -6.10 14.20
CA SER A 61 9.87 -5.26 14.71
C SER A 61 9.42 -4.30 15.81
N VAL A 62 8.23 -3.72 15.68
CA VAL A 62 7.68 -2.83 16.73
C VAL A 62 7.26 -3.64 17.94
N GLU A 63 6.57 -4.77 17.75
CA GLU A 63 6.12 -5.63 18.86
C GLU A 63 7.26 -6.13 19.74
N ARG A 64 8.45 -6.38 19.17
CA ARG A 64 9.64 -6.77 19.94
C ARG A 64 10.16 -5.66 20.86
N LEU A 65 9.94 -4.39 20.53
CA LEU A 65 10.36 -3.24 21.35
C LEU A 65 9.38 -2.92 22.49
N LEU A 66 8.17 -3.49 22.45
CA LEU A 66 7.13 -3.29 23.45
C LEU A 66 7.19 -4.33 24.60
N ARG A 67 8.13 -5.26 24.54
CA ARG A 67 8.40 -6.26 25.59
C ARG A 67 9.56 -5.82 26.47
#